data_AF-A0A1Z5KG12-F1
#
_entry.id   AF-A0A1Z5KG12-F1
#
_cell.length_a   1.000
_cell.length_b   1.000
_cell.length_c   1.000
_cell.angle_alpha   90.00
_cell.angle_beta   90.00
_cell.angle_gamma   90.00
#
_symmetry.space_group_name_H-M   'P 1'
#
loop_
_entity.id
_entity.type
_entity.pdbx_description
1 polymer ?
#
loop_
_entity_poly.entity_id
_entity_poly.type
_entity_poly.pdbx_seq_one_letter_code
_entity_poly.pdbx_strand_id
1 'polypeptide(L)'
;MLQWSKRKHELDQKGVGLVFVSIGTPEKGKILAEHLEIPDAENLLFVDPENVLYDAIRLRRGVDRTFFNIETPFAFVDRFTKPSGMKELGQVLSKWNKAFFIPPKQDQAFIQGGTFVFKGPKTLFAHYDPSTASHANMIEVIDTAVKAMNGSTASLQ
;
A
#
# COMPACT_ATOMS: atom_id res chain seq x y z
N MET A 1 2.04 -7.84 12.13
CA MET A 1 2.59 -6.51 12.48
C MET A 1 3.06 -5.83 11.19
N LEU A 2 2.54 -4.63 10.92
CA LEU A 2 2.83 -3.86 9.69
C LEU A 2 4.30 -3.42 9.66
N GLN A 3 4.95 -3.45 8.49
CA GLN A 3 6.42 -3.23 8.41
C GLN A 3 6.83 -1.82 8.85
N TRP A 4 6.07 -0.81 8.44
CA TRP A 4 6.32 0.60 8.77
C TRP A 4 6.16 0.90 10.26
N SER A 5 5.26 0.20 10.96
CA SER A 5 4.90 0.54 12.35
C SER A 5 6.07 0.33 13.32
N LYS A 6 7.01 -0.56 12.98
CA LYS A 6 8.24 -0.81 13.75
C LYS A 6 9.13 0.43 13.87
N ARG A 7 9.10 1.32 12.88
CA ARG A 7 9.98 2.50 12.77
C ARG A 7 9.20 3.82 12.70
N LYS A 8 7.88 3.80 12.97
CA LYS A 8 7.06 5.03 12.97
C LYS A 8 7.61 6.10 13.92
N HIS A 9 8.08 5.69 15.09
CA HIS A 9 8.65 6.61 16.09
C HIS A 9 9.86 7.41 15.56
N GLU A 10 10.67 6.84 14.66
CA GLU A 10 11.80 7.54 14.03
C GLU A 10 11.31 8.65 13.08
N LEU A 11 10.24 8.39 12.34
CA LEU A 11 9.60 9.38 11.47
C LEU A 11 9.03 10.52 12.32
N ASP A 12 8.31 10.18 13.40
CA ASP A 12 7.70 11.15 14.30
C ASP A 12 8.76 12.06 14.95
N GLN A 13 9.86 11.49 15.46
CA GLN A 13 10.99 12.25 16.04
C GLN A 13 11.67 13.20 15.03
N LYS A 14 11.65 12.86 13.74
CA LYS A 14 12.25 13.66 12.67
C LYS A 14 11.25 14.64 12.04
N GLY A 15 10.01 14.67 12.50
CA GLY A 15 8.96 15.51 11.92
C GLY A 15 8.58 15.09 10.50
N VAL A 16 8.70 13.80 10.16
CA VAL A 16 8.31 13.25 8.86
C VAL A 16 6.88 12.74 8.95
N GLY A 17 6.00 13.32 8.13
CA GLY A 17 4.63 12.83 7.99
C GLY A 17 4.58 11.49 7.25
N LEU A 18 3.72 10.59 7.72
CA LEU A 18 3.40 9.33 7.06
C LEU A 18 1.90 9.29 6.77
N VAL A 19 1.53 9.01 5.53
CA VAL A 19 0.13 8.82 5.13
C VAL A 19 0.02 7.66 4.15
N PHE A 20 -1.11 6.97 4.20
CA PHE A 20 -1.54 5.94 3.26
C PHE A 20 -2.74 6.49 2.50
N VAL A 21 -2.82 6.20 1.21
CA VAL A 21 -3.98 6.56 0.40
C VAL A 21 -4.50 5.32 -0.29
N SER A 22 -5.70 4.88 0.06
CA SER A 22 -6.40 3.77 -0.59
C SER A 22 -7.37 4.29 -1.65
N ILE A 23 -7.58 3.55 -2.73
CA ILE A 23 -8.77 3.72 -3.57
C ILE A 23 -9.99 3.22 -2.80
N GLY A 24 -11.14 3.86 -3.01
CA GLY A 24 -12.43 3.42 -2.48
C GLY A 24 -13.10 4.46 -1.59
N THR A 25 -14.27 4.11 -1.07
CA THR A 25 -15.08 5.04 -0.26
C THR A 25 -14.60 5.10 1.19
N PRO A 26 -14.96 6.16 1.95
CA PRO A 26 -14.63 6.26 3.38
C PRO A 26 -15.12 5.07 4.21
N GLU A 27 -16.30 4.53 3.91
CA GLU A 27 -16.86 3.36 4.60
C GLU A 27 -15.96 2.13 4.41
N LYS A 28 -15.40 1.95 3.21
CA LYS A 28 -14.47 0.85 2.92
C LYS A 28 -13.11 1.07 3.56
N GLY A 29 -12.62 2.31 3.60
CA GLY A 29 -11.41 2.68 4.33
C GLY A 29 -11.49 2.32 5.81
N LYS A 30 -12.64 2.57 6.45
CA LYS A 30 -12.88 2.19 7.86
C LYS A 30 -12.79 0.68 8.07
N ILE A 31 -13.50 -0.10 7.23
CA ILE A 31 -13.47 -1.56 7.29
C ILE A 31 -12.03 -2.09 7.11
N LEU A 32 -11.27 -1.51 6.17
CA LEU A 32 -9.89 -1.88 5.93
C LEU A 32 -8.99 -1.57 7.14
N ALA A 33 -9.12 -0.38 7.72
CA ALA A 33 -8.37 0.03 8.89
C ALA A 33 -8.64 -0.87 10.11
N GLU A 34 -9.90 -1.19 10.38
CA GLU A 34 -10.31 -2.13 11.43
C GLU A 34 -9.74 -3.53 11.18
N HIS A 35 -9.83 -4.02 9.94
CA HIS A 35 -9.36 -5.35 9.57
C HIS A 35 -7.84 -5.50 9.69
N LEU A 36 -7.09 -4.47 9.30
CA LEU A 36 -5.63 -4.47 9.32
C LEU A 36 -5.06 -3.97 10.66
N GLU A 37 -5.93 -3.60 11.60
CA GLU A 37 -5.56 -3.04 12.91
C GLU A 37 -4.57 -1.87 12.75
N ILE A 38 -4.84 -0.98 11.79
CA ILE A 38 -3.96 0.17 11.52
C ILE A 38 -4.05 1.11 12.74
N PRO A 39 -2.95 1.33 13.48
CA PRO A 39 -2.98 2.25 14.60
C PRO A 39 -3.15 3.67 14.05
N ASP A 40 -3.94 4.51 14.73
CA ASP A 40 -4.12 5.92 14.36
C ASP A 40 -4.63 6.12 12.91
N ALA A 41 -5.49 5.21 12.45
CA ALA A 41 -5.97 5.18 11.07
C ALA A 41 -6.65 6.48 10.62
N GLU A 42 -7.29 7.21 11.53
CA GLU A 42 -7.92 8.51 11.26
C GLU A 42 -6.94 9.60 10.82
N ASN A 43 -5.68 9.51 11.25
CA ASN A 43 -4.62 10.45 10.87
C ASN A 43 -3.69 9.89 9.78
N LEU A 44 -3.65 8.56 9.61
CA LEU A 44 -2.73 7.89 8.68
C LEU A 44 -3.40 7.43 7.38
N LEU A 45 -4.69 7.07 7.37
CA LEU A 45 -5.36 6.49 6.21
C LEU A 45 -6.34 7.47 5.58
N PHE A 46 -5.99 7.93 4.38
CA PHE A 46 -6.87 8.67 3.49
C PHE A 46 -7.46 7.73 2.44
N VAL A 47 -8.62 8.11 1.92
CA VAL A 47 -9.28 7.41 0.82
C VAL A 47 -9.48 8.33 -0.37
N ASP A 48 -9.28 7.80 -1.57
CA ASP A 48 -9.44 8.49 -2.84
C ASP A 48 -10.60 7.83 -3.62
N PRO A 49 -11.86 8.22 -3.34
CA PRO A 49 -13.03 7.60 -3.96
C PRO A 49 -13.10 7.89 -5.47
N GLU A 50 -12.59 9.05 -5.89
CA GLU A 50 -12.66 9.52 -7.28
C GLU A 50 -11.40 9.19 -8.09
N ASN A 51 -10.39 8.56 -7.47
CA ASN A 51 -9.12 8.16 -8.10
C ASN A 51 -8.24 9.36 -8.55
N VAL A 52 -8.48 10.55 -8.00
CA VAL A 52 -7.82 11.80 -8.41
C VAL A 52 -6.32 11.75 -8.15
N LEU A 53 -5.89 11.27 -6.99
CA LEU A 53 -4.48 11.17 -6.64
C LEU A 53 -3.79 10.15 -7.54
N TYR A 54 -4.41 8.97 -7.67
CA TYR A 54 -3.88 7.85 -8.43
C TYR A 54 -3.68 8.20 -9.91
N ASP A 55 -4.62 8.95 -10.49
CA ASP A 55 -4.49 9.51 -11.84
C ASP A 55 -3.39 10.58 -11.94
N ALA A 56 -3.30 11.49 -10.95
CA ALA A 56 -2.30 12.56 -10.94
C ALA A 56 -0.86 12.03 -10.88
N ILE A 57 -0.59 11.01 -10.04
CA ILE A 57 0.75 10.43 -9.90
C ILE A 57 1.06 9.37 -10.96
N ARG A 58 0.09 9.07 -11.85
CA ARG A 58 0.21 8.14 -12.98
C ARG A 58 0.67 6.75 -12.57
N LEU A 59 0.03 6.18 -11.53
CA LEU A 59 0.33 4.80 -11.14
C LEU A 59 0.09 3.84 -12.30
N ARG A 60 0.82 2.72 -12.29
CA ARG A 60 0.73 1.73 -13.36
C ARG A 60 -0.67 1.12 -13.36
N ARG A 61 -1.29 1.11 -14.54
CA ARG A 61 -2.50 0.36 -14.86
C ARG A 61 -2.08 -0.89 -15.62
N GLY A 62 -2.18 -2.05 -14.98
CA GLY A 62 -1.80 -3.32 -15.60
C GLY A 62 -3.02 -4.10 -16.07
N VAL A 63 -3.49 -3.86 -17.29
CA VAL A 63 -4.55 -4.70 -17.92
C VAL A 63 -4.02 -6.11 -18.19
N ASP A 64 -2.70 -6.24 -18.28
CA ASP A 64 -1.93 -7.35 -18.82
C ASP A 64 -1.05 -8.03 -17.76
N ARG A 65 -1.16 -7.66 -16.48
CA ARG A 65 -0.45 -8.31 -15.37
C ARG A 65 -1.27 -8.59 -14.13
N THR A 66 -2.40 -7.93 -13.90
CA THR A 66 -3.21 -8.25 -12.70
C THR A 66 -4.00 -9.57 -12.86
N PHE A 67 -4.27 -10.00 -14.11
CA PHE A 67 -4.79 -11.34 -14.41
C PHE A 67 -3.73 -12.30 -15.01
N PHE A 68 -2.64 -11.79 -15.59
CA PHE A 68 -1.57 -12.63 -16.18
C PHE A 68 -0.30 -12.77 -15.32
N ASN A 69 -0.17 -12.09 -14.17
CA ASN A 69 0.54 -12.70 -13.03
C ASN A 69 -0.39 -13.75 -12.42
N ILE A 70 -0.47 -14.81 -13.20
CA ILE A 70 -0.46 -16.21 -12.86
C ILE A 70 0.59 -16.49 -11.74
N GLU A 71 0.43 -15.85 -10.59
CA GLU A 71 1.01 -16.30 -9.31
C GLU A 71 -0.08 -16.39 -8.23
N THR A 72 -1.22 -15.71 -8.36
CA THR A 72 -2.39 -15.96 -7.48
C THR A 72 -3.24 -17.16 -7.92
N PRO A 73 -3.26 -17.59 -9.19
CA PRO A 73 -3.74 -18.92 -9.55
C PRO A 73 -2.64 -19.99 -9.48
N PHE A 74 -1.41 -19.72 -9.94
CA PHE A 74 -0.37 -20.74 -10.08
C PHE A 74 0.55 -20.96 -8.86
N ALA A 75 0.80 -19.96 -8.00
CA ALA A 75 1.34 -20.27 -6.66
C ALA A 75 0.30 -21.01 -5.79
N PHE A 76 -0.97 -20.95 -6.20
CA PHE A 76 -2.01 -21.80 -5.67
C PHE A 76 -2.17 -23.12 -6.43
N VAL A 77 -1.63 -23.32 -7.64
CA VAL A 77 -1.70 -24.63 -8.33
C VAL A 77 -0.99 -25.71 -7.50
N ASP A 78 0.14 -25.39 -6.90
CA ASP A 78 0.83 -26.28 -5.93
C ASP A 78 0.07 -26.48 -4.61
N ARG A 79 -0.89 -25.60 -4.29
CA ARG A 79 -1.84 -25.76 -3.17
C ARG A 79 -3.12 -26.50 -3.59
N PHE A 80 -3.64 -26.29 -4.80
CA PHE A 80 -4.82 -26.93 -5.37
C PHE A 80 -4.59 -28.41 -5.65
N THR A 81 -3.34 -28.82 -5.90
CA THR A 81 -2.94 -30.23 -6.04
C THR A 81 -2.82 -30.96 -4.70
N LYS A 82 -2.83 -30.25 -3.57
CA LYS A 82 -2.79 -30.83 -2.23
C LYS A 82 -4.18 -30.79 -1.58
N PRO A 83 -4.67 -31.89 -0.96
CA PRO A 83 -5.98 -31.92 -0.30
C PRO A 83 -6.17 -30.82 0.77
N SER A 84 -5.08 -30.32 1.36
CA SER A 84 -5.09 -29.25 2.36
C SER A 84 -5.16 -27.83 1.79
N GLY A 85 -4.78 -27.60 0.53
CA GLY A 85 -4.66 -26.24 0.00
C GLY A 85 -5.99 -25.58 -0.34
N MET A 86 -7.04 -26.35 -0.67
CA MET A 86 -8.42 -25.85 -0.77
C MET A 86 -8.95 -25.35 0.58
N LYS A 87 -8.61 -26.04 1.68
CA LYS A 87 -8.99 -25.63 3.04
C LYS A 87 -8.22 -24.39 3.49
N GLU A 88 -6.92 -24.31 3.20
CA GLU A 88 -6.11 -23.11 3.45
C GLU A 88 -6.59 -21.90 2.64
N LEU A 89 -6.89 -22.08 1.36
CA LEU A 89 -7.46 -21.03 0.52
C LEU A 89 -8.82 -20.57 1.05
N GLY A 90 -9.70 -21.51 1.42
CA GLY A 90 -10.99 -21.19 2.04
C GLY A 90 -10.85 -20.40 3.34
N GLN A 91 -9.86 -20.73 4.18
CA GLN A 91 -9.56 -19.99 5.41
C GLN A 91 -8.98 -18.60 5.16
N VAL A 92 -8.14 -18.45 4.14
CA VAL A 92 -7.61 -17.14 3.75
C VAL A 92 -8.77 -16.30 3.20
N LEU A 93 -9.51 -16.79 2.21
CA LEU A 93 -10.66 -16.09 1.63
C LEU A 93 -11.73 -15.78 2.67
N SER A 94 -11.98 -16.64 3.66
CA SER A 94 -12.93 -16.37 4.74
C SER A 94 -12.47 -15.26 5.69
N LYS A 95 -11.15 -15.03 5.82
CA LYS A 95 -10.62 -13.87 6.59
C LYS A 95 -10.81 -12.57 5.81
N TRP A 96 -10.74 -12.65 4.48
CA TRP A 96 -10.92 -11.51 3.59
C TRP A 96 -12.38 -11.29 3.17
N ASN A 97 -13.34 -12.17 3.49
CA ASN A 97 -14.72 -12.05 3.00
C ASN A 97 -15.43 -10.72 3.35
N LYS A 98 -15.03 -10.07 4.45
CA LYS A 98 -15.53 -8.75 4.87
C LYS A 98 -14.75 -7.58 4.26
N ALA A 99 -13.53 -7.83 3.79
CA ALA A 99 -12.60 -6.86 3.20
C ALA A 99 -12.41 -7.06 1.67
N PHE A 100 -13.02 -8.10 1.09
CA PHE A 100 -13.00 -8.39 -0.33
C PHE A 100 -13.94 -7.41 -1.02
N PHE A 101 -13.37 -6.56 -1.86
CA PHE A 101 -14.11 -5.49 -2.50
C PHE A 101 -13.90 -5.54 -4.00
N ILE A 102 -15.01 -5.48 -4.73
CA ILE A 102 -15.01 -5.27 -6.17
C ILE A 102 -14.99 -3.75 -6.36
N PRO A 103 -13.93 -3.17 -6.95
CA PRO A 103 -13.83 -1.74 -7.16
C PRO A 103 -15.02 -1.19 -7.98
N PRO A 104 -15.52 0.03 -7.67
CA PRO A 104 -16.70 0.60 -8.34
C PRO A 104 -16.49 0.83 -9.83
N LYS A 105 -15.24 0.97 -10.30
CA LYS A 105 -14.90 0.98 -11.73
C LYS A 105 -14.09 -0.27 -12.07
N GLN A 106 -14.42 -0.94 -13.18
CA GLN A 106 -13.74 -2.18 -13.60
C GLN A 106 -12.24 -1.98 -13.83
N ASP A 107 -11.82 -0.78 -14.22
CA ASP A 107 -10.42 -0.42 -14.46
C ASP A 107 -9.59 -0.26 -13.18
N GLN A 108 -10.23 0.01 -12.04
CA GLN A 108 -9.56 0.17 -10.74
C GLN A 108 -8.95 -1.14 -10.23
N ALA A 109 -9.51 -2.29 -10.62
CA ALA A 109 -8.94 -3.60 -10.28
C ALA A 109 -7.52 -3.80 -10.86
N PHE A 110 -7.12 -3.01 -11.86
CA PHE A 110 -5.82 -3.11 -12.52
C PHE A 110 -4.79 -2.09 -12.01
N ILE A 111 -5.17 -1.22 -11.07
CA ILE A 111 -4.30 -0.17 -10.57
C ILE A 111 -3.31 -0.75 -9.55
N GLN A 112 -2.02 -0.55 -9.82
CA GLN A 112 -0.95 -0.91 -8.89
C GLN A 112 -0.69 0.22 -7.89
N GLY A 113 -0.10 -0.14 -6.75
CA GLY A 113 0.31 0.82 -5.73
C GLY A 113 1.62 1.54 -6.06
N GLY A 114 2.10 2.29 -5.08
CA GLY A 114 3.41 2.92 -5.12
C GLY A 114 3.78 3.49 -3.75
N THR A 115 5.04 3.88 -3.61
CA THR A 115 5.56 4.52 -2.40
C THR A 115 6.43 5.70 -2.79
N PHE A 116 6.22 6.83 -2.13
CA PHE A 116 6.84 8.09 -2.48
C PHE A 116 7.37 8.79 -1.24
N VAL A 117 8.51 9.48 -1.37
CA VAL A 117 9.06 10.36 -0.33
C VAL A 117 9.24 11.75 -0.93
N PHE A 118 8.63 12.74 -0.30
CA PHE A 118 8.71 14.13 -0.70
C PHE A 118 9.40 14.98 0.36
N LYS A 119 10.16 16.00 -0.08
CA LYS A 119 10.66 17.09 0.78
C LYS A 119 10.30 18.41 0.11
N GLY A 120 9.25 19.05 0.63
CA GLY A 120 8.61 20.17 -0.07
C GLY A 120 8.21 19.77 -1.49
N PRO A 121 8.56 20.54 -2.54
CA PRO A 121 8.22 20.20 -3.92
C PRO A 121 9.11 19.11 -4.55
N LYS A 122 10.17 18.66 -3.85
CA LYS A 122 11.13 17.68 -4.40
C LYS A 122 10.69 16.26 -4.08
N THR A 123 10.69 15.41 -5.10
CA THR A 123 10.56 13.95 -4.94
C THR A 123 11.94 13.38 -4.68
N LEU A 124 12.13 12.75 -3.52
CA LEU A 124 13.39 12.12 -3.12
C LEU A 124 13.42 10.62 -3.42
N PHE A 125 12.24 9.99 -3.40
CA PHE A 125 12.06 8.58 -3.73
C PHE A 125 10.71 8.42 -4.40
N ALA A 126 10.66 7.61 -5.46
CA ALA A 126 9.44 7.21 -6.12
C ALA A 126 9.59 5.75 -6.55
N HIS A 127 8.74 4.89 -6.00
CA HIS A 127 8.59 3.51 -6.41
C HIS A 127 7.18 3.31 -6.90
N TYR A 128 7.07 2.82 -8.12
CA TYR A 128 5.81 2.40 -8.71
C TYR A 128 5.78 0.88 -8.68
N ASP A 129 4.77 0.29 -8.04
CA ASP A 129 4.70 -1.16 -7.94
C ASP A 129 4.59 -1.77 -9.36
N PRO A 130 5.54 -2.60 -9.80
CA PRO A 130 5.53 -3.16 -11.15
C PRO A 130 4.48 -4.26 -11.33
N SER A 131 4.00 -4.81 -10.21
CA SER A 131 2.93 -5.80 -10.10
C SER A 131 2.42 -5.86 -8.66
N THR A 132 1.30 -6.55 -8.47
CA THR A 132 0.76 -6.83 -7.14
C THR A 132 1.81 -7.51 -6.27
N ALA A 133 1.86 -7.13 -4.99
CA ALA A 133 2.84 -7.59 -4.00
C ALA A 133 4.32 -7.19 -4.24
N SER A 134 4.64 -6.48 -5.33
CA SER A 134 6.01 -5.99 -5.61
C SER A 134 6.26 -4.60 -5.03
N HIS A 135 6.01 -4.47 -3.72
CA HIS A 135 6.10 -3.20 -3.00
C HIS A 135 7.55 -2.72 -2.80
N ALA A 136 7.70 -1.42 -2.55
CA ALA A 136 8.98 -0.81 -2.17
C ALA A 136 9.56 -1.45 -0.89
N ASN A 137 10.89 -1.44 -0.76
CA ASN A 137 11.55 -1.83 0.48
C ASN A 137 11.32 -0.75 1.56
N MET A 138 10.59 -1.10 2.62
CA MET A 138 10.21 -0.12 3.64
C MET A 138 11.35 0.39 4.51
N ILE A 139 12.44 -0.38 4.63
CA ILE A 139 13.64 0.10 5.32
C ILE A 139 14.28 1.23 4.52
N GLU A 140 14.41 1.05 3.20
CA GLU A 140 14.99 2.06 2.30
C GLU A 140 14.14 3.34 2.25
N VAL A 141 12.82 3.20 2.19
CA VAL A 141 11.88 4.32 2.20
C VAL A 141 12.05 5.17 3.47
N ILE A 142 12.04 4.53 4.64
CA ILE A 142 12.19 5.21 5.93
C ILE A 142 13.58 5.83 6.05
N ASP A 143 14.63 5.11 5.66
CA ASP A 143 16.00 5.63 5.69
C ASP A 143 16.15 6.87 4.80
N THR A 144 15.54 6.85 3.61
CA THR A 144 15.54 8.00 2.69
C THR A 144 14.88 9.22 3.33
N ALA A 145 13.72 9.03 3.94
CA ALA A 145 12.98 10.10 4.59
C ALA A 145 13.73 10.67 5.82
N VAL A 146 14.27 9.81 6.67
CA VAL A 146 15.05 10.22 7.85
C VAL A 146 16.34 10.95 7.45
N LYS A 147 17.09 10.44 6.47
CA LYS A 147 18.31 11.08 5.96
C LYS A 147 18.02 12.47 5.40
N ALA A 148 16.89 12.65 4.73
CA ALA A 148 16.48 13.94 4.17
C ALA A 148 16.32 15.04 5.24
N MET A 149 16.02 14.65 6.50
CA MET A 149 15.89 15.57 7.62
C MET A 149 17.22 15.91 8.30
N ASN A 150 18.21 15.02 8.21
CA ASN A 150 19.51 15.19 8.87
C ASN A 150 20.39 16.32 8.29
N GLY A 151 20.00 16.92 7.16
CA GLY A 151 20.69 18.08 6.56
C GLY A 151 19.96 19.42 6.68
N SER A 152 18.81 19.48 7.38
CA SER A 152 17.97 20.70 7.47
C SER A 152 18.26 21.58 8.70
N THR A 153 19.29 21.28 9.50
CA THR A 153 19.64 22.05 10.71
C THR A 153 20.42 23.34 10.44
N ALA A 154 20.55 23.78 9.18
CA ALA A 154 21.31 24.98 8.81
C ALA A 154 20.48 25.96 7.99
N SER A 155 19.41 26.51 8.56
CA SER A 155 18.84 27.80 8.11
C SER A 155 17.71 28.26 9.05
N LEU A 156 18.08 28.67 10.26
CA LEU A 156 17.35 29.66 11.04
C LEU A 156 18.42 30.61 11.60
N GLN A 157 18.77 31.61 10.79
CA GLN A 157 19.36 32.87 11.21
C GLN A 157 18.46 33.98 10.69
#